data_AF-A0A0V8DSP9-F1
#
_entry.id   AF-A0A0V8DSP9-F1
#
_cell.length_a   1.000
_cell.length_b   1.000
_cell.length_c   1.000
_cell.angle_alpha   90.00
_cell.angle_beta   90.00
_cell.angle_gamma   90.00
#
_symmetry.space_group_name_H-M   'P 1'
#
loop_
_entity.id
_entity.type
_entity.pdbx_description
1 polymer ?
#
loop_
_entity_poly.entity_id
_entity_poly.type
_entity_poly.pdbx_seq_one_letter_code
_entity_poly.pdbx_strand_id
1 'polypeptide(L)'
;MNEELVIQTTLKSILKNNYENLVVTVIDDASDDRSLEKISEIQDSRLNVLRRIKPNAQKGKGTALNWAYYQISEQIQEAGIAPEDVLIAIIDADTKLDNNYFEKVNMAFNHDAKLTGLQSKVRVANLLKDASQDLEFSEIINATQMFRTLTNTVAFGGNGQFCKLSTLQALNEDPWTDSLVEDFDLSTRLFLSDIEVKNAQFDDIYIEQTGIINDNEALVKQRVRWAQGNIQSSKYILPTIRSKKLQNKQKFELLMTLLKPWLMGIEYIIVIYTLIMIVNSAILSGITQSLKIVVVLFIVMSIYIIFVNFVWAILYNKGKSQEKTRVWDVVKDTVNLTKFLLILTQIYPQSAIRYFNSKNDWVKTNRQEESVDPHIDEYKK
;
A
#
# COMPACT_ATOMS: atom_id res chain seq x y z
N MET A 1 14.33 -10.32 -4.18
CA MET A 1 15.75 -10.02 -3.89
C MET A 1 15.93 -9.93 -2.39
N ASN A 2 16.80 -10.74 -1.79
CA ASN A 2 17.24 -10.67 -0.40
C ASN A 2 16.12 -10.67 0.66
N GLU A 3 15.40 -11.79 0.77
CA GLU A 3 14.26 -11.98 1.67
C GLU A 3 14.42 -13.25 2.53
N GLU A 4 15.66 -13.66 2.86
CA GLU A 4 15.90 -14.92 3.58
C GLU A 4 15.13 -15.01 4.91
N LEU A 5 14.85 -13.88 5.57
CA LEU A 5 14.16 -13.87 6.86
C LEU A 5 12.67 -14.22 6.78
N VAL A 6 12.03 -13.99 5.64
CA VAL A 6 10.55 -14.00 5.53
C VAL A 6 10.01 -14.93 4.44
N ILE A 7 10.77 -15.17 3.37
CA ILE A 7 10.27 -15.85 2.16
C ILE A 7 9.69 -17.23 2.43
N GLN A 8 10.32 -18.01 3.32
CA GLN A 8 9.87 -19.37 3.61
C GLN A 8 8.51 -19.38 4.31
N THR A 9 8.29 -18.45 5.25
CA THR A 9 7.03 -18.31 5.97
C THR A 9 5.91 -17.90 5.02
N THR A 10 6.19 -16.94 4.13
CA THR A 10 5.26 -16.48 3.09
C THR A 10 4.87 -17.61 2.14
N LEU A 11 5.84 -18.35 1.61
CA LEU A 11 5.56 -19.47 0.71
C LEU A 11 4.77 -20.58 1.39
N LYS A 12 5.11 -20.95 2.63
CA LYS A 12 4.35 -21.92 3.41
C LYS A 12 2.90 -21.46 3.63
N SER A 13 2.68 -20.17 3.89
CA SER A 13 1.34 -19.60 4.07
C SER A 13 0.52 -19.61 2.77
N ILE A 14 1.13 -19.26 1.63
CA ILE A 14 0.49 -19.34 0.31
C ILE A 14 0.14 -20.79 -0.03
N LEU A 15 1.11 -21.71 0.07
CA LEU A 15 0.95 -23.11 -0.34
C LEU A 15 0.01 -23.91 0.58
N LYS A 16 -0.23 -23.45 1.81
CA LYS A 16 -1.25 -24.03 2.69
C LYS A 16 -2.69 -23.86 2.17
N ASN A 17 -2.90 -22.92 1.24
CA ASN A 17 -4.18 -22.82 0.54
C ASN A 17 -4.30 -23.99 -0.45
N ASN A 18 -5.30 -24.85 -0.26
CA ASN A 18 -5.57 -26.00 -1.13
C ASN A 18 -6.41 -25.59 -2.37
N TYR A 19 -5.99 -24.55 -3.07
CA TYR A 19 -6.66 -24.11 -4.30
C TYR A 19 -6.07 -24.86 -5.50
N GLU A 20 -6.91 -25.59 -6.24
CA GLU A 20 -6.50 -26.52 -7.31
C GLU A 20 -5.70 -25.83 -8.42
N ASN A 21 -6.14 -24.65 -8.85
CA ASN A 21 -5.55 -23.90 -9.96
C ASN A 21 -4.54 -22.84 -9.48
N LEU A 22 -3.87 -23.08 -8.34
CA LEU A 22 -2.85 -22.17 -7.81
C LEU A 22 -1.47 -22.52 -8.37
N VAL A 23 -0.82 -21.52 -8.98
CA VAL A 23 0.60 -21.56 -9.34
C VAL A 23 1.31 -20.41 -8.65
N VAL A 24 2.43 -20.71 -7.97
CA VAL A 24 3.23 -19.73 -7.23
C VAL A 24 4.56 -19.54 -7.94
N THR A 25 4.76 -18.36 -8.52
CA THR A 25 6.01 -18.03 -9.21
C THR A 25 6.84 -17.04 -8.39
N VAL A 26 7.98 -17.48 -7.88
CA VAL A 26 8.93 -16.64 -7.16
C VAL A 26 9.92 -16.03 -8.14
N ILE A 27 10.09 -14.71 -8.09
CA ILE A 27 11.07 -13.99 -8.89
C ILE A 27 12.30 -13.70 -8.03
N ASP A 28 13.35 -14.47 -8.24
CA ASP A 28 14.67 -14.16 -7.67
C ASP A 28 15.38 -13.14 -8.58
N ASP A 29 15.57 -11.93 -8.08
CA ASP A 29 16.19 -10.83 -8.80
C ASP A 29 17.68 -10.71 -8.48
N ALA A 30 18.41 -11.81 -8.64
CA ALA A 30 19.82 -12.00 -8.25
C ALA A 30 20.08 -11.71 -6.78
N SER A 31 19.41 -12.46 -5.89
CA SER A 31 19.70 -12.38 -4.44
C SER A 31 21.12 -12.89 -4.14
N ASP A 32 21.74 -12.30 -3.10
CA ASP A 32 23.07 -12.68 -2.60
C ASP A 32 23.06 -13.24 -1.16
N ASP A 33 21.87 -13.35 -0.56
CA ASP A 33 21.62 -14.02 0.71
C ASP A 33 21.12 -15.48 0.50
N ARG A 34 20.67 -16.14 1.56
CA ARG A 34 20.16 -17.52 1.51
C ARG A 34 18.70 -17.63 1.06
N SER A 35 18.15 -16.61 0.38
CA SER A 35 16.76 -16.67 -0.13
C SER A 35 16.54 -17.89 -1.02
N LEU A 36 17.43 -18.13 -1.98
CA LEU A 36 17.33 -19.26 -2.91
C LEU A 36 17.44 -20.62 -2.21
N GLU A 37 18.35 -20.73 -1.23
CA GLU A 37 18.49 -21.93 -0.41
C GLU A 37 17.17 -22.24 0.32
N LYS A 38 16.60 -21.24 1.02
CA LYS A 38 15.33 -21.40 1.74
C LYS A 38 14.13 -21.71 0.86
N ILE A 39 14.12 -21.18 -0.38
CA ILE A 39 13.08 -21.52 -1.36
C ILE A 39 13.24 -22.99 -1.80
N SER A 40 14.47 -23.45 -2.03
CA SER A 40 14.75 -24.84 -2.49
C SER A 40 14.41 -25.92 -1.45
N GLU A 41 14.35 -25.55 -0.16
CA GLU A 41 13.86 -26.44 0.91
C GLU A 41 12.36 -26.76 0.80
N ILE A 42 11.59 -25.95 0.05
CA ILE A 42 10.15 -26.17 -0.14
C ILE A 42 9.92 -27.02 -1.38
N GLN A 43 9.41 -28.23 -1.16
CA GLN A 43 9.08 -29.18 -2.22
C GLN A 43 7.56 -29.18 -2.45
N ASP A 44 7.10 -28.41 -3.45
CA ASP A 44 5.68 -28.35 -3.86
C ASP A 44 5.61 -28.18 -5.39
N SER A 45 4.78 -28.98 -6.06
CA SER A 45 4.67 -28.97 -7.52
C SER A 45 4.07 -27.68 -8.09
N ARG A 46 3.43 -26.86 -7.26
CA ARG A 46 2.87 -25.55 -7.65
C ARG A 46 3.89 -24.42 -7.60
N LEU A 47 5.07 -24.66 -7.01
CA LEU A 47 6.11 -23.65 -6.80
C LEU A 47 7.10 -23.62 -7.96
N ASN A 48 7.16 -22.48 -8.65
CA ASN A 48 8.11 -22.18 -9.71
C ASN A 48 9.06 -21.06 -9.27
N VAL A 49 10.32 -21.13 -9.69
CA VAL A 49 11.32 -20.09 -9.41
C VAL A 49 11.89 -19.57 -10.71
N LEU A 50 11.66 -18.29 -10.98
CA LEU A 50 12.26 -17.57 -12.09
C LEU A 50 13.45 -16.76 -11.60
N ARG A 51 14.63 -16.99 -12.17
CA ARG A 51 15.88 -16.37 -11.73
C ARG A 51 16.37 -15.37 -12.76
N ARG A 52 16.54 -14.11 -12.35
CA ARG A 52 17.18 -13.06 -13.15
C ARG A 52 18.67 -13.00 -12.80
N ILE A 53 19.49 -12.72 -13.80
CA ILE A 53 20.95 -12.59 -13.66
C ILE A 53 21.42 -11.18 -14.03
N LYS A 54 22.51 -10.71 -13.40
CA LYS A 54 23.16 -9.44 -13.77
C LYS A 54 23.71 -9.54 -15.22
N PRO A 55 23.71 -8.45 -16.01
CA PRO A 55 23.36 -7.07 -15.64
C PRO A 55 21.85 -6.77 -15.74
N ASN A 56 20.99 -7.75 -16.01
CA ASN A 56 19.55 -7.53 -16.20
C ASN A 56 18.74 -7.58 -14.89
N ALA A 57 19.27 -8.21 -13.85
CA ALA A 57 18.72 -8.22 -12.50
C ALA A 57 18.94 -6.89 -11.75
N GLN A 58 18.19 -6.70 -10.67
CA GLN A 58 18.29 -5.56 -9.74
C GLN A 58 18.01 -4.18 -10.39
N LYS A 59 17.13 -4.16 -11.39
CA LYS A 59 16.68 -2.94 -12.10
C LYS A 59 15.38 -2.33 -11.54
N GLY A 60 14.87 -2.88 -10.43
CA GLY A 60 13.62 -2.45 -9.79
C GLY A 60 12.51 -3.49 -9.88
N LYS A 61 11.53 -3.38 -8.97
CA LYS A 61 10.40 -4.32 -8.84
C LYS A 61 9.58 -4.41 -10.14
N GLY A 62 9.21 -3.27 -10.73
CA GLY A 62 8.43 -3.24 -11.97
C GLY A 62 9.09 -3.99 -13.12
N THR A 63 10.40 -3.81 -13.34
CA THR A 63 11.13 -4.53 -14.40
C THR A 63 11.18 -6.05 -14.14
N ALA A 64 11.31 -6.47 -12.88
CA ALA A 64 11.27 -7.89 -12.51
C ALA A 64 9.87 -8.49 -12.76
N LEU A 65 8.81 -7.74 -12.42
CA LEU A 65 7.42 -8.14 -12.64
C LEU A 65 7.08 -8.23 -14.14
N ASN A 66 7.44 -7.24 -14.96
CA ASN A 66 7.22 -7.29 -16.42
C ASN A 66 7.89 -8.51 -17.03
N TRP A 67 9.14 -8.79 -16.66
CA TRP A 67 9.88 -9.95 -17.16
C TRP A 67 9.17 -11.27 -16.84
N ALA A 68 8.71 -11.45 -15.59
CA ALA A 68 7.95 -12.64 -15.21
C ALA A 68 6.57 -12.70 -15.88
N TYR A 69 5.90 -11.56 -16.03
CA TYR A 69 4.62 -11.46 -16.72
C TYR A 69 4.68 -11.93 -18.17
N TYR A 70 5.74 -11.60 -18.91
CA TYR A 70 5.91 -12.09 -20.28
C TYR A 70 6.08 -13.61 -20.32
N GLN A 71 6.90 -14.18 -19.42
CA GLN A 71 7.11 -15.63 -19.33
C GLN A 71 5.82 -16.37 -18.95
N ILE A 72 5.06 -15.84 -17.98
CA ILE A 72 3.77 -16.42 -17.57
C ILE A 72 2.75 -16.30 -18.70
N SER A 73 2.69 -15.16 -19.39
CA SER A 73 1.76 -14.95 -20.51
C SER A 73 2.00 -15.94 -21.65
N GLU A 74 3.26 -16.20 -21.99
CA GLU A 74 3.67 -17.19 -22.99
C GLU A 74 3.22 -18.60 -22.58
N GLN A 75 3.49 -19.01 -21.34
CA GLN A 75 3.07 -20.31 -20.81
C GLN A 75 1.55 -20.51 -20.83
N ILE A 76 0.79 -19.48 -20.45
CA ILE A 76 -0.68 -19.50 -20.48
C ILE A 76 -1.20 -19.63 -21.91
N GLN A 77 -0.59 -18.90 -22.85
CA GLN A 77 -0.92 -18.98 -24.27
C GLN A 77 -0.63 -20.37 -24.85
N GLU A 78 0.53 -20.96 -24.54
CA GLU A 78 0.92 -22.31 -24.97
C GLU A 78 0.00 -23.39 -24.39
N ALA A 79 -0.47 -23.20 -23.15
CA ALA A 79 -1.44 -24.09 -22.50
C ALA A 79 -2.86 -23.97 -23.08
N GLY A 80 -3.12 -22.98 -23.95
CA GLY A 80 -4.45 -22.74 -24.54
C GLY A 80 -5.48 -22.23 -23.52
N ILE A 81 -5.04 -21.62 -22.42
CA ILE A 81 -5.91 -21.07 -21.39
C ILE A 81 -6.29 -19.63 -21.80
N ALA A 82 -7.57 -19.30 -21.71
CA ALA A 82 -8.06 -17.97 -22.05
C ALA A 82 -7.55 -16.93 -21.03
N PRO A 83 -6.95 -15.79 -21.47
CA PRO A 83 -6.41 -14.79 -20.55
C PRO A 83 -7.43 -14.17 -19.57
N GLU A 84 -8.72 -14.20 -19.90
CA GLU A 84 -9.80 -13.76 -19.02
C GLU A 84 -10.07 -14.69 -17.83
N ASP A 85 -9.65 -15.95 -17.93
CA ASP A 85 -9.80 -16.98 -16.87
C ASP A 85 -8.58 -17.02 -15.93
N VAL A 86 -7.57 -16.19 -16.19
CA VAL A 86 -6.32 -16.13 -15.41
C VAL A 86 -6.27 -14.85 -14.59
N LEU A 87 -6.08 -15.01 -13.28
CA LEU A 87 -5.79 -13.90 -12.36
C LEU A 87 -4.30 -13.86 -12.05
N ILE A 88 -3.65 -12.73 -12.35
CA ILE A 88 -2.28 -12.45 -11.95
C ILE A 88 -2.31 -11.77 -10.58
N ALA A 89 -1.71 -12.41 -9.58
CA ALA A 89 -1.60 -11.90 -8.22
C ALA A 89 -0.17 -11.44 -7.93
N ILE A 90 -0.01 -10.27 -7.32
CA ILE A 90 1.28 -9.80 -6.80
C ILE A 90 1.25 -9.83 -5.28
N ILE A 91 2.13 -10.63 -4.70
CA ILE A 91 2.27 -10.84 -3.26
C ILE A 91 3.72 -10.54 -2.87
N ASP A 92 3.91 -9.66 -1.88
CA ASP A 92 5.24 -9.35 -1.37
C ASP A 92 5.77 -10.49 -0.49
N ALA A 93 7.09 -10.63 -0.43
CA ALA A 93 7.79 -11.75 0.23
C ALA A 93 7.63 -11.80 1.76
N ASP A 94 7.00 -10.81 2.38
CA ASP A 94 6.72 -10.69 3.82
C ASP A 94 5.21 -10.81 4.14
N THR A 95 4.46 -11.46 3.26
CA THR A 95 2.99 -11.58 3.36
C THR A 95 2.55 -12.92 3.98
N LYS A 96 1.56 -12.86 4.87
CA LYS A 96 0.82 -14.01 5.38
C LYS A 96 -0.63 -13.95 4.90
N LEU A 97 -1.16 -15.11 4.53
CA LEU A 97 -2.50 -15.31 3.97
C LEU A 97 -3.29 -16.32 4.82
N ASP A 98 -4.60 -16.10 4.90
CA ASP A 98 -5.55 -17.08 5.43
C ASP A 98 -5.64 -18.33 4.53
N ASN A 99 -6.10 -19.46 5.07
CA ASN A 99 -6.20 -20.73 4.33
C ASN A 99 -7.26 -20.75 3.22
N ASN A 100 -8.24 -19.82 3.25
CA ASN A 100 -9.33 -19.71 2.27
C ASN A 100 -9.23 -18.43 1.43
N TYR A 101 -8.05 -17.80 1.39
CA TYR A 101 -7.84 -16.51 0.74
C TYR A 101 -8.18 -16.56 -0.75
N PHE A 102 -7.64 -17.53 -1.49
CA PHE A 102 -7.89 -17.65 -2.93
C PHE A 102 -9.34 -18.07 -3.25
N GLU A 103 -9.99 -18.84 -2.37
CA GLU A 103 -11.41 -19.17 -2.54
C GLU A 103 -12.30 -17.92 -2.46
N LYS A 104 -12.06 -17.05 -1.47
CA LYS A 104 -12.80 -15.78 -1.35
C LYS A 104 -12.59 -14.89 -2.58
N VAL A 105 -11.35 -14.79 -3.08
CA VAL A 105 -11.04 -14.04 -4.30
C VAL A 105 -11.79 -14.62 -5.50
N ASN A 106 -11.75 -15.95 -5.67
CA ASN A 106 -12.47 -16.62 -6.75
C ASN A 106 -13.99 -16.38 -6.65
N MET A 107 -14.57 -16.42 -5.44
CA MET A 107 -15.98 -16.08 -5.23
C MET A 107 -16.31 -14.64 -5.67
N ALA A 108 -15.44 -13.68 -5.37
CA ALA A 108 -15.63 -12.29 -5.76
C ALA A 108 -15.65 -12.11 -7.29
N PHE A 109 -14.71 -12.71 -8.02
CA PHE A 109 -14.67 -12.64 -9.49
C PHE A 109 -15.81 -13.40 -10.16
N ASN A 110 -16.27 -14.52 -9.59
CA ASN A 110 -17.43 -15.25 -10.11
C ASN A 110 -18.76 -14.55 -9.81
N HIS A 111 -18.82 -13.75 -8.75
CA HIS A 111 -20.02 -12.97 -8.42
C HIS A 111 -20.22 -11.78 -9.37
N ASP A 112 -19.13 -11.18 -9.87
CA ASP A 112 -19.17 -10.01 -10.74
C ASP A 112 -18.25 -10.19 -11.95
N ALA A 113 -18.83 -10.62 -13.08
CA ALA A 113 -18.11 -10.83 -14.34
C ALA A 113 -17.39 -9.56 -14.86
N LYS A 114 -17.85 -8.37 -14.46
CA LYS A 114 -17.21 -7.10 -14.85
C LYS A 114 -15.97 -6.77 -14.04
N LEU A 115 -15.72 -7.48 -12.94
CA LEU A 115 -14.54 -7.26 -12.12
C LEU A 115 -13.28 -7.59 -12.94
N THR A 116 -12.40 -6.60 -13.08
CA THR A 116 -11.12 -6.73 -13.79
C THR A 116 -9.95 -6.85 -12.82
N GLY A 117 -10.11 -6.35 -11.60
CA GLY A 117 -9.09 -6.40 -10.57
C GLY A 117 -9.63 -6.34 -9.16
N LEU A 118 -8.84 -6.81 -8.21
CA LEU A 118 -9.16 -6.82 -6.79
C LEU A 118 -7.94 -6.37 -6.00
N GLN A 119 -8.10 -5.41 -5.10
CA GLN A 119 -7.09 -5.08 -4.11
C GLN A 119 -7.51 -5.67 -2.77
N SER A 120 -6.65 -6.47 -2.16
CA SER A 120 -6.90 -7.00 -0.82
C SER A 120 -6.70 -5.92 0.22
N LYS A 121 -7.49 -5.97 1.30
CA LYS A 121 -7.23 -5.16 2.49
C LYS A 121 -5.87 -5.56 3.08
N VAL A 122 -5.07 -4.59 3.48
CA VAL A 122 -3.78 -4.84 4.14
C VAL A 122 -3.99 -4.70 5.64
N ARG A 123 -3.46 -5.65 6.40
CA ARG A 123 -3.28 -5.57 7.85
C ARG A 123 -1.80 -5.64 8.16
N VAL A 124 -1.37 -4.96 9.21
CA VAL A 124 0.03 -4.97 9.65
C VAL A 124 0.13 -5.74 10.95
N ALA A 125 0.99 -6.76 10.97
CA ALA A 125 1.25 -7.53 12.17
C ALA A 125 1.90 -6.63 13.25
N ASN A 126 1.21 -6.46 14.38
CA ASN A 126 1.65 -5.59 15.48
C ASN A 126 2.57 -6.34 16.46
N LEU A 127 3.87 -6.41 16.15
CA LEU A 127 4.82 -7.18 16.96
C LEU A 127 5.23 -6.46 18.27
N LEU A 128 5.15 -5.13 18.37
CA LEU A 128 5.66 -4.36 19.53
C LEU A 128 4.67 -3.38 20.20
N LYS A 129 3.37 -3.71 20.24
CA LYS A 129 2.32 -2.91 20.93
C LYS A 129 2.07 -1.48 20.39
N ASP A 130 2.73 -1.05 19.32
CA ASP A 130 2.35 0.16 18.55
C ASP A 130 1.53 -0.27 17.33
N ALA A 131 0.24 0.04 17.36
CA ALA A 131 -0.71 -0.32 16.33
C ALA A 131 -0.85 0.74 15.23
N SER A 132 -0.03 1.80 15.21
CA SER A 132 -0.25 2.94 14.32
C SER A 132 -0.23 2.59 12.84
N GLN A 133 0.70 1.71 12.42
CA GLN A 133 0.76 1.24 11.02
C GLN A 133 -0.46 0.38 10.69
N ASP A 134 -0.83 -0.56 11.56
CA ASP A 134 -2.02 -1.39 11.31
C ASP A 134 -3.29 -0.57 11.29
N LEU A 135 -3.43 0.43 12.17
CA LEU A 135 -4.55 1.37 12.17
C LEU A 135 -4.60 2.17 10.86
N GLU A 136 -3.46 2.69 10.40
CA GLU A 136 -3.37 3.38 9.10
C GLU A 136 -3.89 2.50 7.96
N PHE A 137 -3.46 1.24 7.89
CA PHE A 137 -3.86 0.31 6.83
C PHE A 137 -5.30 -0.20 6.97
N SER A 138 -5.64 -0.73 8.14
CA SER A 138 -6.91 -1.40 8.43
C SER A 138 -8.10 -0.46 8.46
N GLU A 139 -7.89 0.82 8.79
CA GLU A 139 -8.95 1.82 8.87
C GLU A 139 -8.81 2.95 7.84
N ILE A 140 -7.73 3.73 7.86
CA ILE A 140 -7.65 4.98 7.07
C ILE A 140 -7.51 4.65 5.56
N ILE A 141 -6.60 3.76 5.21
CA ILE A 141 -6.41 3.29 3.83
C ILE A 141 -7.60 2.44 3.40
N ASN A 142 -8.10 1.56 4.28
CA ASN A 142 -9.31 0.77 4.01
C ASN A 142 -10.51 1.65 3.67
N ALA A 143 -10.79 2.69 4.46
CA ALA A 143 -11.88 3.64 4.19
C ALA A 143 -11.71 4.35 2.85
N THR A 144 -10.47 4.70 2.47
CA THR A 144 -10.18 5.28 1.15
C THR A 144 -10.49 4.28 0.02
N GLN A 145 -10.12 3.01 0.18
CA GLN A 145 -10.40 1.97 -0.82
C GLN A 145 -11.89 1.58 -0.87
N MET A 146 -12.60 1.62 0.26
CA MET A 146 -14.06 1.46 0.31
C MET A 146 -14.78 2.59 -0.41
N PHE A 147 -14.34 3.84 -0.22
CA PHE A 147 -14.82 4.97 -1.02
C PHE A 147 -14.57 4.74 -2.51
N ARG A 148 -13.38 4.25 -2.88
CA ARG A 148 -13.03 3.90 -4.26
C ARG A 148 -13.85 2.77 -4.85
N THR A 149 -14.35 1.85 -4.02
CA THR A 149 -15.26 0.79 -4.47
C THR A 149 -16.59 1.39 -4.95
N LEU A 150 -17.10 2.43 -4.26
CA LEU A 150 -18.31 3.16 -4.70
C LEU A 150 -18.10 3.90 -6.02
N THR A 151 -16.87 4.34 -6.29
CA THR A 151 -16.51 5.04 -7.53
C THR A 151 -16.00 4.12 -8.63
N ASN A 152 -15.80 2.82 -8.39
CA ASN A 152 -15.14 1.87 -9.31
C ASN A 152 -13.71 2.29 -9.68
N THR A 153 -12.95 2.83 -8.71
CA THR A 153 -11.57 3.30 -8.90
C THR A 153 -10.62 2.74 -7.84
N VAL A 154 -10.89 1.54 -7.34
CA VAL A 154 -10.00 0.86 -6.37
C VAL A 154 -8.63 0.70 -7.02
N ALA A 155 -7.66 1.42 -6.47
CA ALA A 155 -6.31 1.38 -6.99
C ALA A 155 -5.53 0.26 -6.30
N PHE A 156 -4.70 -0.42 -7.06
CA PHE A 156 -3.79 -1.41 -6.53
C PHE A 156 -2.72 -0.77 -5.64
N GLY A 157 -2.32 -1.51 -4.61
CA GLY A 157 -1.32 -1.13 -3.61
C GLY A 157 -0.10 -2.06 -3.60
N GLY A 158 0.12 -2.82 -4.68
CA GLY A 158 1.38 -3.53 -4.93
C GLY A 158 1.50 -4.88 -4.24
N ASN A 159 0.92 -5.02 -3.05
CA ASN A 159 0.80 -6.27 -2.30
C ASN A 159 -0.67 -6.69 -2.19
N GLY A 160 -0.99 -7.95 -2.45
CA GLY A 160 -2.36 -8.47 -2.42
C GLY A 160 -3.25 -7.95 -3.54
N GLN A 161 -2.65 -7.49 -4.65
CA GLN A 161 -3.39 -7.09 -5.85
C GLN A 161 -3.62 -8.30 -6.78
N PHE A 162 -4.79 -8.37 -7.38
CA PHE A 162 -5.18 -9.30 -8.44
C PHE A 162 -5.66 -8.53 -9.66
N CYS A 163 -5.25 -8.96 -10.85
CA CYS A 163 -5.74 -8.42 -12.10
C CYS A 163 -5.94 -9.56 -13.11
N LYS A 164 -7.01 -9.50 -13.90
CA LYS A 164 -7.19 -10.43 -15.03
C LYS A 164 -6.04 -10.27 -16.01
N LEU A 165 -5.49 -11.40 -16.51
CA LEU A 165 -4.41 -11.36 -17.48
C LEU A 165 -4.85 -10.63 -18.76
N SER A 166 -6.09 -10.84 -19.21
CA SER A 166 -6.67 -10.11 -20.35
C SER A 166 -6.68 -8.59 -20.15
N THR A 167 -6.93 -8.10 -18.92
CA THR A 167 -6.89 -6.67 -18.58
C THR A 167 -5.47 -6.11 -18.67
N LEU A 168 -4.47 -6.85 -18.17
CA LEU A 168 -3.07 -6.44 -18.30
C LEU A 168 -2.62 -6.42 -19.77
N GLN A 169 -2.98 -7.43 -20.55
CA GLN A 169 -2.63 -7.53 -21.97
C GLN A 169 -3.26 -6.43 -22.82
N ALA A 170 -4.51 -6.05 -22.52
CA ALA A 170 -5.21 -5.01 -23.26
C ALA A 170 -4.61 -3.61 -23.09
N LEU A 171 -3.71 -3.41 -22.14
CA LEU A 171 -2.95 -2.17 -21.98
C LEU A 171 -1.97 -1.95 -23.16
N ASN A 172 -1.53 -3.03 -23.83
CA ASN A 172 -0.59 -3.01 -24.96
C ASN A 172 0.76 -2.33 -24.68
N GLU A 173 1.19 -2.33 -23.42
CA GLU A 173 2.49 -1.86 -22.95
C GLU A 173 2.88 -2.63 -21.68
N ASP A 174 4.09 -2.37 -21.18
CA ASP A 174 4.56 -2.90 -19.91
C ASP A 174 3.61 -2.51 -18.76
N PRO A 175 3.03 -3.49 -18.03
CA PRO A 175 2.10 -3.19 -16.94
C PRO A 175 2.73 -2.42 -15.78
N TRP A 176 3.97 -2.69 -15.41
CA TRP A 176 4.65 -1.98 -14.31
C TRP A 176 5.73 -1.05 -14.86
N THR A 177 5.53 0.26 -14.68
CA THR A 177 6.46 1.31 -15.16
C THR A 177 7.62 1.55 -14.19
N ASP A 178 8.44 2.57 -14.48
CA ASP A 178 9.51 3.07 -13.61
C ASP A 178 9.02 4.00 -12.47
N SER A 179 7.70 4.14 -12.31
CA SER A 179 7.09 4.87 -11.20
C SER A 179 7.52 4.28 -9.85
N LEU A 180 7.75 5.14 -8.85
CA LEU A 180 8.01 4.70 -7.47
C LEU A 180 6.78 4.08 -6.79
N VAL A 181 5.60 4.23 -7.41
CA VAL A 181 4.32 3.59 -7.08
C VAL A 181 3.77 2.95 -8.35
N GLU A 182 4.46 1.92 -8.83
CA GLU A 182 4.17 1.25 -10.11
C GLU A 182 2.77 0.62 -10.17
N ASP A 183 2.23 0.26 -9.00
CA ASP A 183 0.90 -0.31 -8.76
C ASP A 183 -0.24 0.72 -8.97
N PHE A 184 -0.10 1.89 -8.35
CA PHE A 184 -1.03 3.01 -8.51
C PHE A 184 -0.94 3.59 -9.92
N ASP A 185 0.26 3.66 -10.49
CA ASP A 185 0.50 4.06 -11.89
C ASP A 185 -0.21 3.11 -12.87
N LEU A 186 -0.07 1.79 -12.69
CA LEU A 186 -0.81 0.77 -13.45
C LEU A 186 -2.33 0.98 -13.34
N SER A 187 -2.84 1.13 -12.12
CA SER A 187 -4.28 1.34 -11.88
C SER A 187 -4.79 2.57 -12.64
N THR A 188 -4.06 3.68 -12.56
CA THR A 188 -4.43 4.94 -13.21
C THR A 188 -4.44 4.80 -14.73
N ARG A 189 -3.43 4.12 -15.31
CA ARG A 189 -3.39 3.85 -16.75
C ARG A 189 -4.52 2.93 -17.20
N LEU A 190 -4.83 1.89 -16.43
CA LEU A 190 -5.99 1.03 -16.70
C LEU A 190 -7.29 1.84 -16.70
N PHE A 191 -7.54 2.70 -15.72
CA PHE A 191 -8.74 3.54 -15.70
C PHE A 191 -8.82 4.56 -16.85
N LEU A 192 -7.67 5.00 -17.37
CA LEU A 192 -7.58 5.95 -18.49
C LEU A 192 -7.55 5.27 -19.87
N SER A 193 -7.39 3.95 -19.91
CA SER A 193 -7.36 3.16 -21.14
C SER A 193 -8.75 3.03 -21.79
N ASP A 194 -8.79 2.43 -22.97
CA ASP A 194 -10.03 2.23 -23.73
C ASP A 194 -10.85 1.01 -23.28
N ILE A 195 -10.37 0.21 -22.32
CA ILE A 195 -11.09 -0.94 -21.78
C ILE A 195 -11.99 -0.56 -20.60
N GLU A 196 -13.08 -1.31 -20.41
CA GLU A 196 -13.92 -1.19 -19.20
C GLU A 196 -13.18 -1.82 -18.02
N VAL A 197 -12.74 -0.98 -17.09
CA VAL A 197 -12.03 -1.41 -15.87
C VAL A 197 -12.92 -1.19 -14.66
N LYS A 198 -13.08 -2.24 -13.87
CA LYS A 198 -13.75 -2.21 -12.57
C LYS A 198 -12.92 -2.97 -11.57
N ASN A 199 -12.34 -2.23 -10.63
CA ASN A 199 -11.63 -2.80 -9.50
C ASN A 199 -12.46 -2.68 -8.23
N ALA A 200 -12.33 -3.64 -7.31
CA ALA A 200 -13.00 -3.63 -6.02
C ALA A 200 -12.05 -4.05 -4.88
N GLN A 201 -12.46 -3.75 -3.65
CA GLN A 201 -11.88 -4.31 -2.43
C GLN A 201 -13.00 -4.83 -1.56
N PHE A 202 -12.73 -5.89 -0.80
CA PHE A 202 -13.65 -6.51 0.16
C PHE A 202 -12.97 -6.57 1.52
N ASP A 203 -13.71 -6.33 2.60
CA ASP A 203 -13.13 -6.22 3.95
C ASP A 203 -12.67 -7.57 4.52
N ASP A 204 -13.30 -8.67 4.09
CA ASP A 204 -13.00 -10.06 4.49
C ASP A 204 -11.93 -10.74 3.64
N ILE A 205 -11.46 -10.08 2.57
CA ILE A 205 -10.32 -10.48 1.75
C ILE A 205 -9.14 -9.60 2.13
N TYR A 206 -8.31 -10.11 3.04
CA TYR A 206 -7.16 -9.39 3.55
C TYR A 206 -5.88 -10.21 3.49
N ILE A 207 -4.77 -9.49 3.51
CA ILE A 207 -3.43 -10.02 3.71
C ILE A 207 -2.82 -9.41 4.97
N GLU A 208 -1.89 -10.13 5.58
CA GLU A 208 -1.09 -9.61 6.69
C GLU A 208 0.35 -9.40 6.23
N GLN A 209 0.92 -8.24 6.53
CA GLN A 209 2.32 -7.94 6.24
C GLN A 209 3.06 -7.51 7.51
N THR A 210 4.40 -7.56 7.46
CA THR A 210 5.23 -7.12 8.59
C THR A 210 5.45 -5.61 8.54
N GLY A 211 5.17 -4.92 9.64
CA GLY A 211 5.41 -3.47 9.77
C GLY A 211 6.88 -3.13 9.95
N ILE A 212 7.24 -1.86 9.75
CA ILE A 212 8.58 -1.36 10.14
C ILE A 212 8.61 -1.17 11.65
N ILE A 213 9.56 -1.79 12.33
CA ILE A 213 9.61 -1.83 13.80
C ILE A 213 10.80 -1.01 14.30
N ASN A 214 10.54 -0.13 15.28
CA ASN A 214 11.54 0.71 15.97
C ASN A 214 12.51 1.51 15.07
N ASP A 215 12.17 1.72 13.80
CA ASP A 215 13.01 2.43 12.84
C ASP A 215 12.21 3.52 12.13
N ASN A 216 12.14 4.69 12.79
CA ASN A 216 11.45 5.86 12.25
C ASN A 216 12.10 6.37 10.95
N GLU A 217 13.42 6.18 10.79
CA GLU A 217 14.12 6.63 9.59
C GLU A 217 13.72 5.77 8.38
N ALA A 218 13.73 4.45 8.53
CA ALA A 218 13.23 3.53 7.51
C ALA A 218 11.75 3.78 7.18
N LEU A 219 10.92 4.04 8.19
CA LEU A 219 9.51 4.38 8.01
C LEU A 219 9.33 5.66 7.19
N VAL A 220 10.03 6.74 7.53
CA VAL A 220 9.96 8.01 6.80
C VAL A 220 10.50 7.83 5.38
N LYS A 221 11.62 7.13 5.18
CA LYS A 221 12.15 6.83 3.83
C LYS A 221 11.12 6.10 2.97
N GLN A 222 10.44 5.10 3.53
CA GLN A 222 9.37 4.38 2.83
C GLN A 222 8.22 5.30 2.43
N ARG A 223 7.70 6.10 3.37
CA ARG A 223 6.56 7.01 3.13
C ARG A 223 6.93 8.17 2.20
N VAL A 224 8.16 8.68 2.25
CA VAL A 224 8.68 9.68 1.29
C VAL A 224 8.72 9.12 -0.12
N ARG A 225 9.16 7.86 -0.31
CA ARG A 225 9.11 7.19 -1.63
C ARG A 225 7.69 7.14 -2.17
N TRP A 226 6.72 6.75 -1.34
CA TRP A 226 5.31 6.68 -1.75
C TRP A 226 4.74 8.05 -2.08
N ALA A 227 5.02 9.06 -1.25
CA ALA A 227 4.60 10.44 -1.51
C ALA A 227 5.22 10.95 -2.83
N GLN A 228 6.49 10.66 -3.08
CA GLN A 228 7.18 11.04 -4.33
C GLN A 228 6.55 10.35 -5.54
N GLY A 229 6.25 9.06 -5.45
CA GLY A 229 5.54 8.34 -6.50
C GLY A 229 4.16 8.93 -6.80
N ASN A 230 3.40 9.28 -5.77
CA ASN A 230 2.11 9.97 -5.96
C ASN A 230 2.28 11.34 -6.64
N ILE A 231 3.37 12.08 -6.35
CA ILE A 231 3.71 13.31 -7.08
C ILE A 231 4.01 12.99 -8.56
N GLN A 232 4.76 11.93 -8.87
CA GLN A 232 5.03 11.51 -10.26
C GLN A 232 3.73 11.21 -11.03
N SER A 233 2.72 10.64 -10.37
CA SER A 233 1.41 10.37 -10.97
C SER A 233 0.62 11.63 -11.36
N SER A 234 1.04 12.84 -10.93
CA SER A 234 0.38 14.11 -11.30
C SER A 234 0.30 14.34 -12.82
N LYS A 235 1.18 13.69 -13.60
CA LYS A 235 1.09 13.65 -15.08
C LYS A 235 -0.28 13.19 -15.59
N TYR A 236 -1.05 12.45 -14.79
CA TYR A 236 -2.39 11.96 -15.12
C TYR A 236 -3.54 12.91 -14.79
N ILE A 237 -3.30 14.07 -14.15
CA ILE A 237 -4.35 15.04 -13.81
C ILE A 237 -5.08 15.52 -15.06
N LEU A 238 -4.33 16.01 -16.06
CA LEU A 238 -4.91 16.56 -17.28
C LEU A 238 -5.57 15.47 -18.16
N PRO A 239 -4.97 14.27 -18.35
CA PRO A 239 -5.65 13.13 -18.94
C PRO A 239 -6.98 12.78 -18.25
N THR A 240 -7.02 12.79 -16.91
CA THR A 240 -8.25 12.49 -16.14
C THR A 240 -9.36 13.51 -16.39
N ILE A 241 -9.02 14.81 -16.40
CA ILE A 241 -9.97 15.88 -16.70
C ILE A 241 -10.55 15.70 -18.12
N ARG A 242 -9.66 15.46 -19.09
CA ARG A 242 -10.00 15.37 -20.53
C ARG A 242 -10.68 14.06 -20.92
N SER A 243 -10.54 13.00 -20.13
CA SER A 243 -11.12 11.70 -20.44
C SER A 243 -12.64 11.80 -20.63
N LYS A 244 -13.15 11.29 -21.75
CA LYS A 244 -14.60 11.20 -22.00
C LYS A 244 -15.19 9.87 -21.53
N LYS A 245 -14.33 8.91 -21.15
CA LYS A 245 -14.69 7.55 -20.75
C LYS A 245 -14.98 7.46 -19.26
N LEU A 246 -14.23 8.21 -18.45
CA LEU A 246 -14.41 8.25 -17.01
C LEU A 246 -15.74 8.93 -16.64
N GLN A 247 -16.49 8.27 -15.77
CA GLN A 247 -17.67 8.83 -15.13
C GLN A 247 -17.26 9.96 -14.17
N ASN A 248 -18.18 10.90 -13.90
CA ASN A 248 -17.89 12.04 -13.01
C ASN A 248 -17.44 11.59 -11.61
N LYS A 249 -18.00 10.51 -11.07
CA LYS A 249 -17.59 9.94 -9.78
C LYS A 249 -16.15 9.41 -9.80
N GLN A 250 -15.74 8.77 -10.90
CA GLN A 250 -14.39 8.27 -11.10
C GLN A 250 -13.40 9.44 -11.24
N LYS A 251 -13.75 10.44 -12.05
CA LYS A 251 -12.95 11.67 -12.20
C LYS A 251 -12.75 12.37 -10.87
N PHE A 252 -13.82 12.53 -10.09
CA PHE A 252 -13.75 13.19 -8.79
C PHE A 252 -12.77 12.46 -7.87
N GLU A 253 -12.93 11.15 -7.70
CA GLU A 253 -12.03 10.38 -6.83
C GLU A 253 -10.58 10.41 -7.34
N LEU A 254 -10.34 10.16 -8.63
CA LEU A 254 -8.99 10.14 -9.20
C LEU A 254 -8.32 11.51 -9.05
N LEU A 255 -9.03 12.61 -9.33
CA LEU A 255 -8.49 13.96 -9.16
C LEU A 255 -8.20 14.28 -7.69
N MET A 256 -9.07 13.87 -6.76
CA MET A 256 -8.80 14.02 -5.33
C MET A 256 -7.52 13.28 -4.94
N THR A 257 -7.34 12.06 -5.42
CA THR A 257 -6.13 11.26 -5.17
C THR A 257 -4.87 11.91 -5.79
N LEU A 258 -4.94 12.32 -7.04
CA LEU A 258 -3.80 12.91 -7.77
C LEU A 258 -3.40 14.30 -7.23
N LEU A 259 -4.35 15.07 -6.70
CA LEU A 259 -4.09 16.40 -6.12
C LEU A 259 -3.68 16.34 -4.64
N LYS A 260 -4.04 15.27 -3.92
CA LYS A 260 -3.71 15.08 -2.49
C LYS A 260 -2.26 15.41 -2.12
N PRO A 261 -1.22 14.89 -2.80
CA PRO A 261 0.16 15.18 -2.40
C PRO A 261 0.51 16.67 -2.46
N TRP A 262 -0.05 17.42 -3.42
CA TRP A 262 0.15 18.86 -3.54
C TRP A 262 -0.58 19.64 -2.46
N LEU A 263 -1.83 19.26 -2.18
CA LEU A 263 -2.61 19.88 -1.11
C LEU A 263 -1.92 19.71 0.25
N MET A 264 -1.40 18.51 0.53
CA MET A 264 -0.66 18.23 1.77
C MET A 264 0.67 19.01 1.82
N GLY A 265 1.37 19.17 0.69
CA GLY A 265 2.55 20.03 0.62
C GLY A 265 2.26 21.51 0.88
N ILE A 266 1.16 22.03 0.34
CA ILE A 266 0.69 23.41 0.57
C ILE A 266 0.28 23.59 2.04
N GLU A 267 -0.49 22.66 2.59
CA GLU A 267 -0.88 22.65 4.01
C GLU A 267 0.35 22.73 4.92
N TYR A 268 1.38 21.91 4.65
CA TYR A 268 2.63 21.95 5.41
C TYR A 268 3.27 23.34 5.39
N ILE A 269 3.38 23.98 4.21
CA ILE A 269 3.95 25.33 4.07
C ILE A 269 3.12 26.35 4.87
N ILE A 270 1.79 26.27 4.79
CA ILE A 270 0.88 27.17 5.52
C ILE A 270 1.07 27.03 7.03
N VAL A 271 1.16 25.80 7.55
CA VAL A 271 1.35 25.54 8.99
C VAL A 271 2.70 26.12 9.47
N ILE A 272 3.80 25.84 8.76
CA ILE A 272 5.13 26.36 9.10
C ILE A 272 5.16 27.89 9.04
N TYR A 273 4.61 28.48 7.98
CA TYR A 273 4.53 29.93 7.84
C TYR A 273 3.72 30.56 8.98
N THR A 274 2.57 29.98 9.33
CA THR A 274 1.72 30.44 10.44
C THR A 274 2.49 30.41 11.77
N LEU A 275 3.25 29.34 12.04
CA LEU A 275 4.08 29.24 13.24
C LEU A 275 5.16 30.33 13.30
N ILE A 276 5.87 30.57 12.19
CA ILE A 276 6.86 31.63 12.08
C ILE A 276 6.23 33.00 12.34
N MET A 277 5.05 33.26 11.76
CA MET A 277 4.33 34.52 11.95
C MET A 277 3.84 34.72 13.39
N ILE A 278 3.38 33.66 14.05
CA ILE A 278 2.99 33.69 15.48
C ILE A 278 4.20 34.10 16.34
N VAL A 279 5.35 33.44 16.14
CA VAL A 279 6.58 33.71 16.89
C VAL A 279 7.09 35.12 16.63
N ASN A 280 7.18 35.53 15.36
CA ASN A 280 7.66 36.87 15.00
C ASN A 280 6.73 37.96 15.53
N SER A 281 5.42 37.78 15.46
CA SER A 281 4.45 38.75 16.00
C SER A 281 4.58 38.87 17.52
N ALA A 282 4.75 37.75 18.24
CA ALA A 282 4.95 37.75 19.68
C ALA A 282 6.23 38.52 20.08
N ILE A 283 7.32 38.36 19.31
CA ILE A 283 8.61 39.03 19.58
C ILE A 283 8.54 40.53 19.27
N LEU A 284 8.00 40.91 18.12
CA LEU A 284 8.05 42.29 17.63
C LEU A 284 6.98 43.20 18.24
N SER A 285 5.79 42.66 18.49
CA SER A 285 4.61 43.45 18.87
C SER A 285 3.97 42.98 20.18
N GLY A 286 4.54 41.98 20.84
CA GLY A 286 3.94 41.34 22.01
C GLY A 286 2.66 40.58 21.67
N ILE A 287 1.92 40.18 22.70
CA ILE A 287 0.68 39.40 22.55
C ILE A 287 -0.49 40.33 22.22
N THR A 288 -0.66 40.64 20.94
CA THR A 288 -1.79 41.42 20.43
C THR A 288 -3.11 40.63 20.44
N GLN A 289 -4.25 41.31 20.35
CA GLN A 289 -5.56 40.64 20.26
C GLN A 289 -5.68 39.76 19.01
N SER A 290 -5.16 40.21 17.87
CA SER A 290 -5.12 39.43 16.64
C SER A 290 -4.30 38.15 16.79
N LEU A 291 -3.14 38.24 17.46
CA LEU A 291 -2.30 37.07 17.74
C LEU A 291 -3.02 36.06 18.63
N LYS A 292 -3.75 36.53 19.66
CA LYS A 292 -4.58 35.64 20.50
C LYS A 292 -5.60 34.87 19.68
N ILE A 293 -6.29 35.52 18.73
CA ILE A 293 -7.27 34.85 17.86
C ILE A 293 -6.59 33.76 17.03
N VAL A 294 -5.44 34.06 16.40
CA VAL A 294 -4.70 33.08 15.59
C VAL A 294 -4.23 31.89 16.44
N VAL A 295 -3.71 32.14 17.64
CA VAL A 295 -3.30 31.08 18.58
C VAL A 295 -4.50 30.22 18.99
N VAL A 296 -5.65 30.83 19.30
CA VAL A 296 -6.88 30.08 19.63
C VAL A 296 -7.31 29.21 18.45
N LEU A 297 -7.33 29.73 17.23
CA LEU A 297 -7.68 28.95 16.03
C LEU A 297 -6.70 27.79 15.83
N PHE A 298 -5.40 28.02 16.02
CA PHE A 298 -4.38 26.97 15.92
C PHE A 298 -4.60 25.84 16.95
N ILE A 299 -4.94 26.20 18.19
CA ILE A 299 -5.26 25.23 19.25
C ILE A 299 -6.53 24.45 18.88
N VAL A 300 -7.59 25.13 18.43
CA VAL A 300 -8.84 24.48 18.02
C VAL A 300 -8.61 23.49 16.88
N MET A 301 -7.82 23.87 15.86
CA MET A 301 -7.45 22.98 14.76
C MET A 301 -6.63 21.78 15.24
N SER A 302 -5.71 21.98 16.19
CA SER A 302 -4.92 20.89 16.78
C SER A 302 -5.80 19.90 17.54
N ILE A 303 -6.77 20.41 18.33
CA ILE A 303 -7.75 19.58 19.04
C ILE A 303 -8.63 18.82 18.04
N TYR A 304 -9.05 19.47 16.95
CA TYR A 304 -9.82 18.82 15.90
C TYR A 304 -9.06 17.64 15.27
N ILE A 305 -7.77 17.79 14.97
CA ILE A 305 -6.94 16.69 14.43
C ILE A 305 -6.86 15.54 15.42
N ILE A 306 -6.62 15.83 16.71
CA ILE A 306 -6.59 14.79 17.77
C ILE A 306 -7.95 14.10 17.88
N PHE A 307 -9.05 14.84 17.76
CA PHE A 307 -10.40 14.29 17.77
C PHE A 307 -10.64 13.36 16.58
N VAL A 308 -10.20 13.72 15.37
CA VAL A 308 -10.28 12.84 14.19
C VAL A 308 -9.48 11.56 14.43
N ASN A 309 -8.26 11.65 14.97
CA ASN A 309 -7.45 10.48 15.32
C ASN A 309 -8.13 9.60 16.38
N PHE A 310 -8.83 10.23 17.34
CA PHE A 310 -9.61 9.52 18.34
C PHE A 310 -10.77 8.75 17.72
N VAL A 311 -11.48 9.33 16.74
CA VAL A 311 -12.53 8.62 15.99
C VAL A 311 -11.95 7.41 15.26
N TRP A 312 -10.81 7.54 14.59
CA TRP A 312 -10.14 6.40 13.95
C TRP A 312 -9.73 5.31 14.95
N ALA A 313 -9.20 5.69 16.11
CA ALA A 313 -8.86 4.75 17.16
C ALA A 313 -10.10 4.01 17.72
N ILE A 314 -11.26 4.66 17.79
CA ILE A 314 -12.53 4.00 18.15
C ILE A 314 -12.90 2.95 17.11
N LEU A 315 -12.89 3.32 15.82
CA LEU A 315 -13.26 2.42 14.72
C LEU A 315 -12.35 1.19 14.70
N TYR A 316 -11.03 1.42 14.78
CA TYR A 316 -10.02 0.38 14.84
C TYR A 316 -10.25 -0.59 16.01
N ASN A 317 -10.46 -0.08 17.22
CA ASN A 317 -10.63 -0.95 18.38
C ASN A 317 -11.98 -1.68 18.37
N LYS A 318 -13.04 -1.10 17.81
CA LYS A 318 -14.31 -1.80 17.60
C LYS A 318 -14.22 -2.92 16.56
N GLY A 319 -13.34 -2.77 15.56
CA GLY A 319 -13.09 -3.79 14.54
C GLY A 319 -12.31 -5.00 15.04
N LYS A 320 -11.60 -4.89 16.17
CA LYS A 320 -11.00 -6.04 16.85
C LYS A 320 -12.12 -6.88 17.46
N SER A 321 -12.17 -8.18 17.17
CA SER A 321 -13.17 -9.15 17.68
C SER A 321 -13.16 -9.36 19.20
N GLN A 322 -12.76 -8.37 20.01
CA GLN A 322 -12.84 -8.39 21.45
C GLN A 322 -14.25 -7.99 21.91
N GLU A 323 -14.82 -8.76 22.84
CA GLU A 323 -16.19 -8.53 23.35
C GLU A 323 -16.39 -7.14 23.99
N LYS A 324 -15.33 -6.46 24.44
CA LYS A 324 -15.39 -5.10 24.99
C LYS A 324 -14.14 -4.28 24.66
N THR A 325 -14.31 -3.20 23.90
CA THR A 325 -13.28 -2.18 23.67
C THR A 325 -12.96 -1.46 24.98
N ARG A 326 -11.70 -1.52 25.44
CA ARG A 326 -11.28 -0.78 26.64
C ARG A 326 -10.99 0.67 26.25
N VAL A 327 -11.49 1.62 27.05
CA VAL A 327 -11.25 3.06 26.83
C VAL A 327 -9.75 3.37 26.78
N TRP A 328 -8.94 2.69 27.59
CA TRP A 328 -7.49 2.87 27.60
C TRP A 328 -6.83 2.50 26.27
N ASP A 329 -7.31 1.47 25.58
CA ASP A 329 -6.75 1.05 24.29
C ASP A 329 -7.02 2.12 23.22
N VAL A 330 -8.22 2.71 23.22
CA VAL A 330 -8.58 3.82 22.33
C VAL A 330 -7.70 5.04 22.59
N VAL A 331 -7.52 5.44 23.86
CA VAL A 331 -6.68 6.60 24.21
C VAL A 331 -5.23 6.35 23.79
N LYS A 332 -4.70 5.16 24.07
CA LYS A 332 -3.33 4.76 23.69
C LYS A 332 -3.15 4.81 22.17
N ASP A 333 -4.06 4.21 21.41
CA ASP A 333 -4.00 4.18 19.94
C ASP A 333 -4.16 5.58 19.34
N THR A 334 -4.96 6.46 19.97
CA THR A 334 -5.07 7.88 19.59
C THR A 334 -3.74 8.61 19.72
N VAL A 335 -3.05 8.43 20.86
CA VAL A 335 -1.74 9.06 21.12
C VAL A 335 -0.68 8.51 20.17
N ASN A 336 -0.65 7.18 19.97
CA ASN A 336 0.29 6.53 19.07
C ASN A 336 0.08 6.99 17.62
N LEU A 337 -1.17 6.99 17.13
CA LEU A 337 -1.50 7.50 15.80
C LEU A 337 -1.12 8.96 15.62
N THR A 338 -1.37 9.80 16.63
CA THR A 338 -1.00 11.22 16.58
C THR A 338 0.51 11.40 16.48
N LYS A 339 1.28 10.67 17.31
CA LYS A 339 2.74 10.67 17.25
C LYS A 339 3.24 10.19 15.88
N PHE A 340 2.67 9.11 15.37
CA PHE A 340 2.97 8.55 14.05
C PHE A 340 2.74 9.57 12.93
N LEU A 341 1.57 10.21 12.89
CA LEU A 341 1.25 11.23 11.88
C LEU A 341 2.14 12.46 12.00
N LEU A 342 2.51 12.88 13.22
CA LEU A 342 3.46 13.97 13.45
C LEU A 342 4.83 13.65 12.83
N ILE A 343 5.35 12.44 13.02
CA ILE A 343 6.58 11.97 12.36
C ILE A 343 6.46 12.04 10.84
N LEU A 344 5.28 11.74 10.29
CA LEU A 344 5.02 11.74 8.85
C LEU A 344 4.72 13.12 8.24
N THR A 345 4.53 14.19 9.03
CA THR A 345 4.26 15.54 8.48
C THR A 345 5.35 16.01 7.50
N GLN A 346 6.59 15.56 7.69
CA GLN A 346 7.75 15.91 6.86
C GLN A 346 7.81 15.20 5.50
N ILE A 347 6.94 14.22 5.21
CA ILE A 347 7.10 13.38 4.02
C ILE A 347 6.88 14.16 2.72
N TYR A 348 5.87 15.03 2.68
CA TYR A 348 5.50 15.78 1.48
C TYR A 348 6.57 16.80 1.06
N PRO A 349 7.11 17.67 1.93
CA PRO A 349 8.19 18.56 1.53
C PRO A 349 9.45 17.79 1.08
N GLN A 350 9.83 16.71 1.77
CA GLN A 350 10.98 15.89 1.35
C GLN A 350 10.75 15.22 -0.02
N SER A 351 9.54 14.69 -0.24
CA SER A 351 9.17 14.05 -1.52
C SER A 351 9.17 15.05 -2.68
N ALA A 352 8.68 16.27 -2.47
CA ALA A 352 8.72 17.34 -3.46
C ALA A 352 10.18 17.73 -3.80
N ILE A 353 11.03 17.92 -2.78
CA ILE A 353 12.46 18.21 -2.98
C ILE A 353 13.13 17.10 -3.78
N ARG A 354 12.86 15.82 -3.48
CA ARG A 354 13.42 14.69 -4.23
C ARG A 354 12.91 14.66 -5.68
N TYR A 355 11.62 14.88 -5.87
CA TYR A 355 10.99 14.92 -7.19
C TYR A 355 11.61 16.00 -8.08
N PHE A 356 11.72 17.24 -7.60
CA PHE A 356 12.29 18.36 -8.37
C PHE A 356 13.81 18.23 -8.60
N ASN A 357 14.50 17.42 -7.79
CA ASN A 357 15.91 17.08 -7.98
C ASN A 357 16.13 15.79 -8.78
N SER A 358 15.08 15.19 -9.36
CA SER A 358 15.14 13.95 -10.15
C SER A 358 15.78 12.76 -9.41
N LYS A 359 15.63 12.70 -8.07
CA LYS A 359 16.15 11.61 -7.23
C LYS A 359 15.16 10.45 -7.18
N ASN A 360 15.19 9.58 -8.19
CA ASN A 360 14.28 8.44 -8.34
C ASN A 360 14.87 7.10 -7.87
N ASP A 361 15.87 7.14 -6.99
CA ASP A 361 16.49 5.95 -6.42
C ASP A 361 15.49 5.12 -5.60
N TRP A 362 15.46 3.81 -5.87
CA TRP A 362 14.73 2.83 -5.07
C TRP A 362 15.67 2.26 -4.01
N VAL A 363 15.39 2.58 -2.74
CA VAL A 363 16.09 1.98 -1.60
C VAL A 363 15.15 0.99 -0.92
N LYS A 364 15.54 -0.29 -0.91
CA LYS A 364 14.79 -1.35 -0.23
C LYS A 364 14.83 -1.14 1.30
N THR A 365 13.70 -1.33 1.97
CA THR A 365 13.68 -1.41 3.43
C THR A 365 14.26 -2.74 3.89
N ASN A 366 15.22 -2.71 4.82
CA ASN A 366 15.76 -3.94 5.41
C ASN A 366 14.69 -4.65 6.22
N ARG A 367 14.60 -5.97 6.07
CA ARG A 367 13.69 -6.78 6.88
C ARG A 367 14.29 -7.01 8.26
N GLN A 368 13.43 -6.98 9.27
CA GLN A 368 13.77 -7.30 10.64
C GLN A 368 13.19 -8.69 10.96
N GLU A 369 13.88 -9.48 11.77
CA GLU A 369 13.35 -10.78 12.20
C GLU A 369 12.03 -10.58 12.97
N GLU A 370 11.02 -11.39 12.66
CA GLU A 370 9.90 -11.58 13.58
C GLU A 370 10.48 -12.24 14.83
N SER A 371 10.84 -11.46 15.85
CA SER A 371 11.12 -12.04 17.16
C SER A 371 9.79 -12.58 17.67
N VAL A 372 9.56 -13.88 17.46
CA VAL A 372 8.53 -14.62 18.19
C VAL A 372 8.89 -14.47 19.65
N ASP A 373 8.19 -13.59 20.37
CA ASP A 373 8.32 -13.53 21.82
C ASP A 373 7.94 -14.93 22.35
N PRO A 374 8.88 -15.69 22.95
CA PRO A 374 8.64 -17.04 23.41
C PRO A 374 7.52 -17.13 24.45
N HIS A 375 7.10 -15.99 25.01
CA HIS A 375 6.06 -15.91 26.04
C HIS A 375 4.64 -15.69 25.50
N ILE A 376 4.42 -15.57 24.19
CA ILE A 376 3.06 -15.41 23.64
C ILE A 376 2.26 -16.73 23.68
N ASP A 377 2.93 -17.88 23.71
CA ASP A 377 2.28 -19.20 23.82
C ASP A 377 1.91 -19.61 25.27
N GLU A 378 2.34 -18.87 26.29
CA GLU A 378 2.00 -19.20 27.69
C GLU A 378 0.61 -18.70 28.14
N TYR A 379 -0.07 -17.88 27.35
CA TYR A 379 -1.42 -17.38 27.68
C TYR A 379 -2.56 -18.03 26.87
N LYS A 380 -2.26 -19.10 26.12
CA LYS A 380 -3.27 -19.98 25.50
C LYS A 380 -3.19 -21.39 26.10
N LYS A 381 -3.53 -21.52 27.39
CA LYS A 381 -4.02 -22.77 27.98
C LYS A 381 -5.14 -22.48 28.96
#